data_AF-A0A9X4KMR6-F1
#
_entry.id   AF-A0A9X4KMR6-F1
#
_cell.length_a   1.000
_cell.length_b   1.000
_cell.length_c   1.000
_cell.angle_alpha   90.00
_cell.angle_beta   90.00
_cell.angle_gamma   90.00
#
_symmetry.space_group_name_H-M   'P 1'
#
loop_
_entity.id
_entity.type
_entity.pdbx_description
1 polymer ?
#
loop_
_entity_poly.entity_id
_entity_poly.type
_entity_poly.pdbx_seq_one_letter_code
_entity_poly.pdbx_strand_id
1 'polypeptide(L)'
;MVNRICKQSDELEAQVRELACPRCSILVYDTGSPDSKAQMQAKAAGYGIESWPAVTLDGKAVSPEQLKEGNVAQIVRKLFHE
;
A
#
# COMPACT_ATOMS: atom_id res chain seq x y z
N MET A 1 -21.81 -7.19 -5.91
CA MET A 1 -20.99 -8.24 -5.25
C MET A 1 -19.55 -7.91 -5.54
N VAL A 2 -18.82 -7.31 -4.59
CA VAL A 2 -17.41 -6.93 -4.80
C VAL A 2 -16.55 -8.08 -4.31
N ASN A 3 -16.02 -8.84 -5.26
CA ASN A 3 -15.15 -9.97 -5.01
C ASN A 3 -13.76 -9.45 -4.61
N ARG A 4 -13.53 -9.21 -3.31
CA ARG A 4 -12.18 -8.99 -2.74
C ARG A 4 -11.45 -10.33 -2.79
N ILE A 5 -10.58 -10.51 -3.78
CA ILE A 5 -9.95 -11.82 -4.06
C ILE A 5 -8.89 -12.21 -2.99
N CYS A 6 -8.44 -11.30 -2.12
CA CYS A 6 -7.37 -11.60 -1.16
C CYS A 6 -7.70 -11.12 0.26
N LYS A 7 -8.00 -12.05 1.17
CA LYS A 7 -8.11 -11.78 2.62
C LYS A 7 -6.88 -11.04 3.21
N GLN A 8 -5.71 -11.28 2.63
CA GLN A 8 -4.45 -10.63 3.02
C GLN A 8 -4.40 -9.14 2.66
N SER A 9 -5.15 -8.69 1.65
CA SER A 9 -5.22 -7.27 1.27
C SER A 9 -6.03 -6.46 2.28
N ASP A 10 -7.13 -7.02 2.79
CA ASP A 10 -7.94 -6.38 3.84
C ASP A 10 -7.17 -6.18 5.14
N GLU A 11 -6.45 -7.21 5.59
CA GLU A 11 -5.63 -7.14 6.80
C GLU A 11 -4.47 -6.15 6.65
N LEU A 12 -3.89 -6.05 5.45
CA LEU A 12 -2.84 -5.08 5.15
C LEU A 12 -3.38 -3.65 5.09
N GLU A 13 -4.56 -3.43 4.49
CA GLU A 13 -5.21 -2.12 4.47
C GLU A 13 -5.53 -1.64 5.90
N ALA A 14 -6.07 -2.54 6.74
CA ALA A 14 -6.38 -2.22 8.13
C ALA A 14 -5.13 -1.80 8.92
N GLN A 15 -4.01 -2.53 8.76
CA GLN A 15 -2.74 -2.17 9.38
C GLN A 15 -2.23 -0.80 8.91
N VAL A 16 -2.23 -0.55 7.59
CA VAL A 16 -1.80 0.75 7.04
C VAL A 16 -2.66 1.89 7.59
N ARG A 17 -3.98 1.67 7.71
CA ARG A 17 -4.90 2.66 8.30
C ARG A 17 -4.63 2.93 9.77
N GLU A 18 -4.35 1.90 10.57
CA GLU A 18 -4.05 2.05 11.99
C GLU A 18 -2.75 2.84 12.22
N LEU A 19 -1.76 2.63 11.35
CA LEU A 19 -0.46 3.25 11.43
C LEU A 19 -0.41 4.66 10.81
N ALA A 20 -1.39 4.99 9.97
CA ALA A 20 -1.47 6.28 9.33
C ALA A 20 -1.84 7.38 10.32
N CYS A 21 -1.12 8.50 10.25
CA CYS A 21 -1.46 9.69 11.00
C CYS A 21 -2.77 10.32 10.48
N PRO A 22 -3.50 11.12 11.27
CA PRO A 22 -4.73 11.79 10.82
C PRO A 22 -4.51 12.79 9.67
N ARG A 23 -3.26 13.15 9.38
CA ARG A 23 -2.87 14.01 8.24
C ARG A 23 -2.44 13.22 7.00
N CYS A 24 -2.32 11.90 7.11
CA CYS A 24 -1.82 11.02 6.09
C CYS A 24 -2.98 10.64 5.15
N SER A 25 -2.79 10.76 3.84
CA SER A 25 -3.79 10.32 2.84
C SER A 25 -3.48 8.91 2.37
N ILE A 26 -4.46 8.02 2.47
CA ILE A 26 -4.35 6.63 2.03
C ILE A 26 -5.12 6.48 0.73
N LEU A 27 -4.43 6.07 -0.34
CA LEU A 27 -5.05 5.73 -1.62
C LEU A 27 -4.99 4.22 -1.80
N VAL A 28 -6.15 3.58 -1.94
CA VAL A 28 -6.28 2.13 -2.16
C VAL A 28 -6.69 1.90 -3.61
N TYR A 29 -5.92 1.08 -4.33
CA TYR A 29 -6.23 0.68 -5.71
C TYR A 29 -6.65 -0.79 -5.73
N ASP A 30 -7.88 -1.04 -6.18
CA ASP A 30 -8.43 -2.39 -6.30
C ASP A 30 -8.30 -2.90 -7.74
N THR A 31 -7.61 -4.03 -7.92
CA THR A 31 -7.39 -4.67 -9.23
C THR A 31 -8.64 -5.31 -9.82
N GLY A 32 -9.68 -5.54 -9.00
CA GLY A 32 -10.97 -6.06 -9.42
C GLY A 32 -11.86 -5.01 -10.07
N SER A 33 -11.53 -3.72 -9.89
CA SER A 33 -12.24 -2.62 -10.53
C SER A 33 -11.63 -2.30 -11.92
N PRO A 34 -12.40 -2.47 -13.02
CA PRO A 34 -11.87 -2.26 -14.38
C PRO A 34 -11.49 -0.81 -14.66
N ASP A 35 -12.19 0.14 -14.04
CA ASP A 35 -11.98 1.59 -14.19
C ASP A 35 -10.61 2.06 -13.67
N SER A 36 -10.11 1.44 -12.60
CA SER A 36 -8.84 1.85 -11.97
C SER A 36 -7.62 1.06 -12.45
N LYS A 37 -7.82 0.00 -13.23
CA LYS A 37 -6.77 -0.94 -13.60
C LYS A 37 -5.64 -0.29 -14.42
N ALA A 38 -5.97 0.51 -15.43
CA ALA A 38 -4.97 1.14 -16.29
C ALA A 38 -4.12 2.18 -15.53
N GLN A 39 -4.77 3.03 -14.73
CA GLN A 39 -4.08 4.04 -13.91
C GLN A 39 -3.20 3.37 -12.84
N MET A 40 -3.71 2.31 -12.22
CA MET A 40 -2.99 1.53 -11.23
C MET A 40 -1.75 0.86 -11.84
N GLN A 41 -1.86 0.21 -13.00
CA GLN A 41 -0.71 -0.44 -13.65
C GLN A 41 0.38 0.56 -14.02
N ALA A 42 0.02 1.75 -14.50
CA ALA A 42 0.97 2.81 -14.80
C ALA A 42 1.71 3.29 -13.53
N LYS A 43 0.98 3.49 -12.41
CA LYS A 43 1.58 3.87 -11.12
C LYS A 43 2.47 2.75 -10.55
N ALA A 44 2.00 1.50 -10.62
CA ALA A 44 2.74 0.33 -10.15
C ALA A 44 4.08 0.20 -10.86
N ALA A 45 4.09 0.35 -12.19
CA ALA A 45 5.32 0.37 -12.98
C ALA A 45 6.24 1.55 -12.58
N GLY A 46 5.67 2.74 -12.36
CA GLY A 46 6.43 3.90 -11.89
C GLY A 46 7.08 3.73 -10.51
N TYR A 47 6.50 2.87 -9.65
CA TYR A 47 7.03 2.54 -8.33
C TYR A 47 7.87 1.25 -8.30
N GLY A 48 8.03 0.55 -9.44
CA GLY A 48 8.75 -0.72 -9.51
C GLY A 48 8.04 -1.88 -8.82
N ILE A 49 6.71 -1.86 -8.74
CA ILE A 49 5.90 -2.92 -8.11
C ILE A 49 5.70 -4.07 -9.11
N GLU A 50 6.29 -5.22 -8.79
CA GLU A 50 6.20 -6.43 -9.62
C GLU A 50 5.21 -7.47 -9.07
N SER A 51 4.82 -7.34 -7.79
CA SER A 51 3.96 -8.31 -7.09
C SER A 51 2.89 -7.64 -6.23
N TRP A 52 1.77 -8.35 -6.01
CA TRP A 52 0.60 -7.87 -5.27
C TRP A 52 0.23 -8.82 -4.14
N PRO A 53 -0.30 -8.33 -3.00
CA PRO A 53 -0.54 -6.93 -2.64
C PRO A 53 0.75 -6.15 -2.34
N ALA A 54 0.75 -4.84 -2.63
CA ALA A 54 1.88 -3.95 -2.42
C ALA A 54 1.43 -2.61 -1.81
N VAL A 55 2.32 -2.00 -1.03
CA VAL A 55 2.12 -0.69 -0.41
C VAL A 55 3.25 0.22 -0.85
N THR A 56 2.93 1.50 -1.06
CA THR A 56 3.94 2.53 -1.30
C THR A 56 3.77 3.64 -0.27
N LEU A 57 4.89 4.17 0.20
CA LEU A 57 4.95 5.32 1.09
C LEU A 57 5.79 6.39 0.38
N ASP A 58 5.18 7.54 0.08
CA ASP A 58 5.82 8.62 -0.70
C ASP A 58 6.39 8.15 -2.05
N GLY A 59 5.73 7.18 -2.69
CA GLY A 59 6.19 6.60 -3.94
C GLY A 59 7.36 5.61 -3.81
N LYS A 60 7.76 5.24 -2.59
CA LYS A 60 8.69 4.14 -2.35
C LYS A 60 7.94 2.87 -1.99
N ALA A 61 8.17 1.79 -2.73
CA ALA A 61 7.59 0.49 -2.44
C ALA A 61 8.10 -0.04 -1.10
N VAL A 62 7.17 -0.57 -0.29
CA VAL A 62 7.45 -1.22 0.98
C VAL A 62 6.84 -2.61 0.97
N SER A 63 7.63 -3.58 1.41
CA SER A 63 7.17 -4.97 1.46
C SER A 63 6.15 -5.15 2.61
N PRO A 64 5.11 -5.97 2.41
CA PRO A 64 4.13 -6.26 3.46
C PRO A 64 4.75 -6.90 4.71
N GLU A 65 5.86 -7.62 4.57
CA GLU A 65 6.64 -8.17 5.69
C GLU A 65 7.18 -7.06 6.60
N GLN A 66 7.70 -5.98 6.02
CA GLN A 66 8.20 -4.82 6.75
C GLN A 66 7.07 -4.07 7.48
N LEU A 67 5.83 -4.22 7.02
CA LEU A 67 4.65 -3.66 7.67
C LEU A 67 4.22 -4.47 8.90
N LYS A 68 4.33 -5.81 8.83
CA LYS A 68 3.93 -6.74 9.90
C LYS A 68 4.81 -6.66 11.15
N GLU A 69 6.09 -6.34 11.01
CA GLU A 69 7.04 -6.31 12.14
C GLU A 69 6.88 -5.05 13.04
N GLY A 70 5.80 -4.28 12.90
CA GLY A 70 5.59 -3.03 13.66
C GLY A 70 6.59 -1.92 13.31
N ASN A 71 7.38 -2.14 12.26
CA ASN A 71 8.48 -1.27 11.85
C ASN A 71 7.99 -0.07 11.03
N VAL A 72 6.69 0.08 10.80
CA VAL A 72 6.14 1.10 9.90
C VAL A 72 6.42 2.50 10.39
N ALA A 73 6.29 2.76 11.69
CA ALA A 73 6.66 4.05 12.25
C ALA A 73 8.16 4.35 12.08
N GLN A 74 9.02 3.32 12.15
CA GLN A 74 10.46 3.44 11.91
C GLN A 74 10.80 3.60 10.43
N ILE A 75 10.09 2.92 9.53
CA ILE A 75 10.22 3.05 8.08
C ILE A 75 9.78 4.44 7.66
N VAL A 76 8.62 4.90 8.11
CA VAL A 76 8.13 6.27 7.89
C VAL A 76 9.14 7.28 8.44
N ARG A 77 9.66 7.10 9.66
CA ARG A 77 10.71 7.98 10.18
C ARG A 77 11.98 7.96 9.32
N LYS A 78 12.44 6.81 8.85
CA LYS A 78 13.62 6.72 7.98
C LYS A 78 13.39 7.29 6.58
N LEU A 79 12.16 7.22 6.08
CA LEU A 79 11.81 7.69 4.74
C LEU A 79 11.54 9.19 4.69
N PHE A 80 11.07 9.79 5.80
CA PHE A 80 10.64 11.19 5.88
C PHE A 80 11.50 12.07 6.81
N HIS A 81 12.57 11.54 7.39
CA HIS A 81 13.49 12.29 8.24
C HIS A 81 14.92 12.17 7.69
N GLU A 82 15.38 13.24 7.03
CA GLU A 82 16.78 13.54 6.73
C GLU A 82 17.35 14.45 7.84
#